data_AF-X1EB00-F1
#
_entry.id   AF-X1EB00-F1
#
_cell.length_a   1.000
_cell.length_b   1.000
_cell.length_c   1.000
_cell.angle_alpha   90.00
_cell.angle_beta   90.00
_cell.angle_gamma   90.00
#
_symmetry.space_group_name_H-M   'P 1'
#
loop_
_entity.id
_entity.type
_entity.pdbx_description
1 polymer ?
#
loop_
_entity_poly.entity_id
_entity_poly.type
_entity_poly.pdbx_seq_one_letter_code
_entity_poly.pdbx_strand_id
1 'polypeptide(L)'
;MGNDTVKIDAKGCIVCPGFVDMHVHLRDPGFEDEETIESGALSAVKGGITTVACMPNTSPPIDSESMVKYILEKSQSAACKVLPVAAMTRGLKGTDITEMGLLAEAGAVGFSDDGRCISDSRLMYEV
;
A
#
# COMPACT_ATOMS: atom_id res chain seq x y z
N MET A 1 25.14 -33.62 3.05
CA MET A 1 24.11 -32.56 3.19
C MET A 1 24.84 -31.30 3.58
N GLY A 2 24.98 -30.36 2.64
CA GLY A 2 25.87 -29.20 2.73
C GLY A 2 25.41 -28.20 3.78
N ASN A 3 26.37 -27.66 4.52
CA ASN A 3 26.17 -26.84 5.70
C ASN A 3 26.16 -25.34 5.30
N ASP A 4 25.29 -24.95 4.37
CA ASP A 4 25.23 -23.57 3.81
C ASP A 4 24.46 -22.63 4.75
N THR A 5 24.93 -22.53 5.99
CA THR A 5 24.39 -21.56 6.95
C THR A 5 24.98 -20.19 6.66
N VAL A 6 24.13 -19.26 6.22
CA VAL A 6 24.50 -17.83 6.14
C VAL A 6 24.61 -17.26 7.55
N LYS A 7 25.78 -16.71 7.89
CA LYS A 7 26.03 -16.05 9.18
C LYS A 7 26.07 -14.54 8.97
N ILE A 8 25.33 -13.81 9.80
CA ILE A 8 25.32 -12.34 9.85
C ILE A 8 25.75 -11.92 11.26
N ASP A 9 26.82 -11.12 11.38
CA ASP A 9 27.25 -10.58 12.67
C ASP A 9 26.43 -9.34 13.03
N ALA A 10 25.57 -9.46 14.05
CA ALA A 10 24.73 -8.39 14.56
C ALA A 10 25.20 -7.91 15.96
N LYS A 11 26.46 -8.14 16.33
CA LYS A 11 27.00 -7.76 17.64
C LYS A 11 26.84 -6.25 17.88
N GLY A 12 26.18 -5.89 18.97
CA GLY A 12 25.92 -4.50 19.36
C GLY A 12 24.72 -3.85 18.64
N CYS A 13 24.04 -4.59 17.75
CA CYS A 13 22.82 -4.14 17.08
C CYS A 13 21.56 -4.62 17.82
N ILE A 14 20.44 -3.92 17.60
CA ILE A 14 19.12 -4.43 17.94
C ILE A 14 18.60 -5.24 16.75
N VAL A 15 18.29 -6.51 16.99
CA VAL A 15 17.57 -7.35 16.03
C VAL A 15 16.11 -7.37 16.45
N CYS A 16 15.23 -6.85 15.61
CA CYS A 16 13.80 -6.78 15.87
C CYS A 16 13.01 -7.22 14.61
N PRO A 17 11.69 -7.48 14.75
CA PRO A 17 10.83 -7.66 13.59
C PRO A 17 10.88 -6.43 12.69
N GLY A 18 10.77 -6.66 11.37
CA GLY A 18 10.67 -5.56 10.42
C GLY A 18 9.45 -4.69 10.71
N PHE A 19 9.58 -3.38 10.55
CA PHE A 19 8.48 -2.46 10.81
C PHE A 19 7.41 -2.54 9.72
N VAL A 20 6.20 -2.14 10.11
CA VAL A 20 5.05 -2.01 9.22
C VAL A 20 4.61 -0.56 9.23
N ASP A 21 4.61 0.07 8.06
CA ASP A 21 4.09 1.42 7.89
C ASP A 21 2.73 1.36 7.19
N MET A 22 1.69 1.81 7.88
CA MET A 22 0.32 1.74 7.37
C MET A 22 -0.10 2.94 6.52
N HIS A 23 0.79 3.92 6.30
CA HIS A 23 0.46 5.14 5.55
C HIS A 23 1.61 5.58 4.64
N VAL A 24 1.63 5.07 3.40
CA VAL A 24 2.70 5.38 2.43
C VAL A 24 2.13 5.88 1.09
N HIS A 25 2.78 6.88 0.50
CA HIS A 25 2.49 7.34 -0.85
C HIS A 25 3.57 6.87 -1.82
N LEU A 26 3.26 5.85 -2.63
CA LEU A 26 4.19 5.32 -3.64
C LEU A 26 4.09 6.02 -4.99
N ARG A 27 3.10 6.93 -5.15
CA ARG A 27 2.89 7.80 -6.34
C ARG A 27 2.68 7.09 -7.67
N ASP A 28 2.67 5.78 -7.66
CA ASP A 28 2.57 4.92 -8.82
C ASP A 28 1.28 4.07 -8.73
N PRO A 29 0.35 4.22 -9.70
CA PRO A 29 0.56 4.90 -11.00
C PRO A 29 0.25 6.40 -11.02
N GLY A 30 0.79 7.08 -12.03
CA GLY A 30 0.37 8.40 -12.50
C GLY A 30 1.22 9.59 -12.07
N PHE A 31 2.08 9.42 -11.05
CA PHE A 31 3.01 10.44 -10.56
C PHE A 31 4.41 9.83 -10.37
N GLU A 32 4.84 9.01 -11.33
CA GLU A 32 6.11 8.26 -11.27
C GLU A 32 7.35 9.15 -11.28
N ASP A 33 7.21 10.43 -11.63
CA ASP A 33 8.25 11.44 -11.50
C ASP A 33 8.51 11.87 -10.05
N GLU A 34 7.52 11.68 -9.15
CA GLU A 34 7.65 11.92 -7.72
C GLU A 34 8.21 10.70 -6.97
N GLU A 35 7.65 9.51 -7.21
CA GLU A 35 8.08 8.24 -6.60
C GLU A 35 7.54 7.05 -7.41
N THR A 36 8.17 5.88 -7.29
CA THR A 36 7.67 4.62 -7.87
C THR A 36 7.51 3.54 -6.80
N ILE A 37 6.79 2.46 -7.11
CA ILE A 37 6.72 1.29 -6.22
C ILE A 37 8.13 0.74 -5.91
N GLU A 38 9.03 0.71 -6.90
CA GLU A 38 10.39 0.20 -6.74
C GLU A 38 11.23 1.10 -5.83
N SER A 39 11.32 2.38 -6.14
CA SER A 39 12.11 3.34 -5.36
C SER A 39 11.57 3.52 -3.95
N GLY A 40 10.24 3.60 -3.79
CA GLY A 40 9.58 3.69 -2.48
C GLY A 40 9.81 2.44 -1.62
N ALA A 41 9.76 1.24 -2.21
CA ALA A 41 10.06 0.01 -1.49
C ALA A 41 11.53 -0.08 -1.05
N LEU A 42 12.47 0.38 -1.90
CA LEU A 42 13.89 0.46 -1.54
C LEU A 42 14.12 1.46 -0.39
N SER A 43 13.42 2.60 -0.40
CA SER A 43 13.43 3.57 0.68
C SER A 43 12.89 2.96 1.98
N ALA A 44 11.78 2.22 1.92
CA ALA A 44 11.17 1.56 3.07
C ALA A 44 12.14 0.56 3.74
N VAL A 45 12.75 -0.36 2.98
CA VAL A 45 13.69 -1.33 3.57
C VAL A 45 14.93 -0.67 4.16
N LYS A 46 15.40 0.43 3.58
CA LYS A 46 16.51 1.21 4.12
C LYS A 46 16.16 1.87 5.45
N GLY A 47 14.87 2.16 5.68
CA GLY A 47 14.32 2.60 6.97
C GLY A 47 14.00 1.49 7.97
N GLY A 48 14.20 0.21 7.61
CA GLY A 48 13.83 -0.94 8.44
C GLY A 48 12.35 -1.36 8.31
N ILE A 49 11.62 -0.80 7.34
CA ILE A 49 10.23 -1.14 7.05
C ILE A 49 10.22 -2.31 6.06
N THR A 50 9.49 -3.37 6.42
CA THR A 50 9.37 -4.59 5.60
C THR A 50 8.00 -4.76 4.97
N THR A 51 7.01 -4.00 5.45
CA THR A 51 5.66 -3.97 4.88
C THR A 51 5.12 -2.54 4.88
N VAL A 52 4.55 -2.10 3.76
CA VAL A 52 3.89 -0.81 3.62
C VAL A 52 2.44 -1.00 3.20
N ALA A 53 1.55 -0.10 3.64
CA ALA A 53 0.22 0.05 3.09
C ALA A 53 0.15 1.33 2.24
N CYS A 54 -0.07 1.20 0.93
CA CYS A 54 -0.02 2.33 0.01
C CYS A 54 -1.40 2.99 -0.14
N MET A 55 -1.43 4.32 -0.08
CA MET A 55 -2.65 5.12 -0.14
C MET A 55 -3.27 5.16 -1.55
N PRO A 56 -4.61 5.28 -1.65
CA PRO A 56 -5.33 5.15 -2.91
C PRO A 56 -5.29 6.38 -3.82
N ASN A 57 -4.60 7.45 -3.42
CA ASN A 57 -4.59 8.74 -4.10
C ASN A 57 -3.55 8.85 -5.24
N THR A 58 -3.44 7.77 -6.00
CA THR A 58 -2.74 7.67 -7.28
C THR A 58 -3.62 8.18 -8.44
N SER A 59 -3.09 8.16 -9.66
CA SER A 59 -3.84 8.51 -10.87
C SER A 59 -3.70 7.40 -11.93
N PRO A 60 -4.74 6.56 -12.14
CA PRO A 60 -6.06 6.59 -11.49
C PRO A 60 -6.01 6.19 -10.00
N PRO A 61 -7.02 6.57 -9.19
CA PRO A 61 -7.14 6.11 -7.80
C PRO A 61 -7.33 4.59 -7.69
N ILE A 62 -7.00 4.02 -6.53
CA ILE A 62 -7.19 2.59 -6.25
C ILE A 62 -8.66 2.32 -5.85
N ASP A 63 -9.60 2.49 -6.77
CA ASP A 63 -11.04 2.39 -6.51
C ASP A 63 -11.75 1.22 -7.24
N SER A 64 -10.97 0.35 -7.87
CA SER A 64 -11.45 -0.79 -8.66
C SER A 64 -10.57 -2.03 -8.45
N GLU A 65 -11.15 -3.23 -8.67
CA GLU A 65 -10.40 -4.48 -8.55
C GLU A 65 -9.16 -4.53 -9.44
N SER A 66 -9.27 -3.99 -10.65
CA SER A 66 -8.14 -3.90 -11.59
C SER A 66 -7.00 -3.08 -11.02
N MET A 67 -7.30 -2.00 -10.29
CA MET A 67 -6.27 -1.17 -9.66
C MET A 67 -5.64 -1.83 -8.45
N VAL A 68 -6.43 -2.54 -7.63
CA VAL A 68 -5.88 -3.35 -6.52
C VAL A 68 -4.93 -4.41 -7.07
N LYS A 69 -5.36 -5.16 -8.10
CA LYS A 69 -4.56 -6.20 -8.75
C LYS A 69 -3.31 -5.63 -9.41
N TYR A 70 -3.40 -4.46 -10.05
CA TYR A 70 -2.25 -3.76 -10.61
C TYR A 70 -1.15 -3.52 -9.58
N ILE A 71 -1.50 -2.98 -8.41
CA ILE A 71 -0.53 -2.73 -7.33
C ILE A 71 0.09 -4.04 -6.83
N LEU A 72 -0.73 -5.06 -6.62
CA LEU A 72 -0.25 -6.38 -6.16
C LEU A 72 0.69 -7.04 -7.17
N GLU A 73 0.36 -6.97 -8.46
CA GLU A 73 1.19 -7.51 -9.54
C GLU A 73 2.50 -6.73 -9.69
N LYS A 74 2.43 -5.40 -9.73
CA LYS A 74 3.61 -4.54 -9.91
C LYS A 74 4.57 -4.60 -8.72
N SER A 75 4.05 -4.83 -7.51
CA SER A 75 4.87 -4.93 -6.30
C SER A 75 5.47 -6.31 -6.04
N GLN A 76 5.24 -7.32 -6.89
CA GLN A 76 5.82 -8.66 -6.69
C GLN A 76 7.35 -8.66 -6.64
N SER A 77 7.99 -7.75 -7.40
CA SER A 77 9.45 -7.60 -7.42
C SER A 77 9.96 -6.48 -6.49
N ALA A 78 9.08 -5.88 -5.69
CA ALA A 78 9.47 -4.79 -4.79
C ALA A 78 10.31 -5.30 -3.62
N ALA A 79 11.16 -4.44 -3.06
CA ALA A 79 12.06 -4.79 -1.97
C ALA A 79 11.35 -5.06 -0.63
N CYS A 80 10.11 -4.59 -0.47
CA CYS A 80 9.27 -4.83 0.70
C CYS A 80 7.86 -5.25 0.28
N LYS A 81 7.07 -5.78 1.22
CA LYS A 81 5.67 -6.13 0.96
C LYS A 81 4.82 -4.87 0.80
N VAL A 82 4.09 -4.75 -0.29
CA VAL A 82 3.15 -3.63 -0.52
C VAL A 82 1.72 -4.14 -0.38
N LEU A 83 0.91 -3.46 0.43
CA LEU A 83 -0.49 -3.75 0.67
C LEU A 83 -1.34 -2.58 0.17
N PRO A 84 -2.26 -2.77 -0.79
CA PRO A 84 -3.08 -1.67 -1.27
C PRO A 84 -4.16 -1.28 -0.25
N VAL A 85 -4.28 0.02 0.03
CA VAL A 85 -5.49 0.62 0.58
C VAL A 85 -6.33 1.09 -0.59
N ALA A 86 -7.61 0.71 -0.60
CA ALA A 86 -8.54 1.11 -1.63
C ALA A 86 -9.24 2.43 -1.29
N ALA A 87 -9.73 3.15 -2.30
CA ALA A 87 -10.60 4.29 -2.12
C ALA A 87 -11.93 3.83 -1.52
N MET A 88 -12.45 4.57 -0.53
CA MET A 88 -13.79 4.32 -0.01
C MET A 88 -14.84 4.81 -1.00
N THR A 89 -14.59 5.93 -1.69
CA THR A 89 -15.48 6.47 -2.72
C THR A 89 -14.87 6.47 -4.11
N ARG A 90 -15.73 6.31 -5.12
CA ARG A 90 -15.34 6.27 -6.52
C ARG A 90 -14.64 7.57 -6.92
N GLY A 91 -13.41 7.46 -7.43
CA GLY A 91 -12.57 8.58 -7.82
C GLY A 91 -12.19 9.53 -6.68
N LEU A 92 -12.30 9.11 -5.41
CA LEU A 92 -12.06 9.95 -4.23
C LEU A 92 -12.94 11.20 -4.23
N LYS A 93 -14.22 11.05 -4.57
CA LYS A 93 -15.15 12.19 -4.73
C LYS A 93 -15.97 12.48 -3.47
N GLY A 94 -16.02 11.55 -2.52
CA GLY A 94 -16.85 11.67 -1.33
C GLY A 94 -18.35 11.60 -1.62
N THR A 95 -18.77 10.95 -2.72
CA THR A 95 -20.18 10.90 -3.16
C THR A 95 -20.75 9.49 -3.26
N ASP A 96 -20.01 8.53 -3.82
CA ASP A 96 -20.49 7.19 -4.12
C ASP A 96 -19.51 6.15 -3.59
N ILE A 97 -19.98 5.25 -2.71
CA ILE A 97 -19.16 4.17 -2.14
C ILE A 97 -18.69 3.21 -3.26
N THR A 98 -17.48 2.69 -3.13
CA THR A 98 -16.93 1.66 -4.03
C THR A 98 -17.52 0.29 -3.76
N GLU A 99 -17.28 -0.69 -4.63
CA GLU A 99 -17.68 -2.09 -4.38
C GLU A 99 -16.76 -2.74 -3.32
N MET A 100 -16.80 -2.26 -2.08
CA MET A 100 -15.81 -2.54 -1.03
C MET A 100 -15.58 -4.03 -0.79
N GLY A 101 -16.64 -4.85 -0.85
CA GLY A 101 -16.52 -6.31 -0.75
C GLY A 101 -15.61 -6.90 -1.84
N LEU A 102 -15.82 -6.51 -3.10
CA LEU A 102 -15.00 -6.95 -4.22
C LEU A 102 -13.56 -6.45 -4.11
N LEU A 103 -13.35 -5.23 -3.61
CA LEU A 103 -12.02 -4.66 -3.41
C LEU A 103 -11.25 -5.39 -2.30
N ALA A 104 -11.93 -5.75 -1.21
CA ALA A 104 -11.35 -6.58 -0.15
C ALA A 104 -10.98 -7.98 -0.67
N GLU A 105 -11.86 -8.62 -1.44
CA GLU A 105 -11.59 -9.91 -2.10
C GLU A 105 -10.42 -9.83 -3.09
N ALA A 106 -10.27 -8.71 -3.79
CA ALA A 106 -9.13 -8.46 -4.69
C ALA A 106 -7.80 -8.24 -3.95
N GLY A 107 -7.82 -8.02 -2.64
CA GLY A 107 -6.63 -7.90 -1.80
C GLY A 107 -6.39 -6.53 -1.17
N ALA A 108 -7.37 -5.61 -1.21
CA ALA A 108 -7.30 -4.37 -0.43
C ALA A 108 -7.32 -4.67 1.08
N VAL A 109 -6.43 -4.03 1.84
CA VAL A 109 -6.31 -4.26 3.29
C VAL A 109 -6.99 -3.19 4.15
N GLY A 110 -7.53 -2.16 3.52
CA GLY A 110 -8.22 -1.05 4.17
C GLY A 110 -8.86 -0.13 3.13
N PHE A 111 -9.64 0.84 3.64
CA PHE A 111 -10.34 1.83 2.82
C PHE A 111 -10.08 3.23 3.35
N SER A 112 -9.78 4.17 2.46
CA SER A 112 -9.53 5.57 2.80
C SER A 112 -9.74 6.46 1.58
N ASP A 113 -10.22 7.69 1.79
CA ASP A 113 -10.23 8.71 0.73
C ASP A 113 -9.04 9.68 0.86
N ASP A 114 -7.93 9.21 1.43
CA ASP A 114 -6.78 10.02 1.82
C ASP A 114 -6.38 11.13 0.82
N GLY A 115 -6.14 12.33 1.36
CA GLY A 115 -6.01 13.57 0.60
C GLY A 115 -7.35 14.26 0.28
N ARG A 116 -8.50 13.60 0.49
CA ARG A 116 -9.84 14.18 0.31
C ARG A 116 -10.81 13.73 1.41
N CYS A 117 -11.34 14.68 2.17
CA CYS A 117 -12.28 14.36 3.24
C CYS A 117 -13.66 13.98 2.68
N ILE A 118 -14.24 12.89 3.21
CA ILE A 118 -15.66 12.56 3.02
C ILE A 118 -16.46 13.43 3.98
N SER A 119 -17.22 14.39 3.43
CA SER A 119 -17.97 15.37 4.23
C SER A 119 -19.39 14.93 4.57
N ASP A 120 -20.00 14.04 3.77
CA ASP A 120 -21.29 13.46 4.12
C ASP A 120 -21.11 12.34 5.15
N SER A 121 -21.51 12.62 6.39
CA SER A 121 -21.48 11.65 7.47
C SER A 121 -22.30 10.38 7.20
N ARG A 122 -23.31 10.43 6.33
CA ARG A 122 -24.12 9.25 5.97
C ARG A 122 -23.30 8.24 5.19
N LEU A 123 -22.48 8.69 4.24
CA LEU A 123 -21.56 7.80 3.51
C LEU A 123 -20.60 7.07 4.46
N MET A 124 -20.11 7.76 5.48
CA MET A 124 -19.22 7.15 6.48
C MET A 124 -19.96 6.16 7.42
N TYR A 125 -21.28 6.28 7.52
CA TYR A 125 -22.11 5.39 8.36
C TYR A 125 -22.61 4.15 7.59
N GLU A 126 -22.76 4.24 6.28
CA GLU A 126 -23.33 3.19 5.42
C GLU A 126 -22.38 2.02 5.10
N VAL A 127 -21.11 2.12 5.50
CA VAL A 127 -20.06 1.12 5.27
C VAL A 127 -20.01 -0.01 6.28
#